data_AF-W1V506-F1
#
_entry.id   AF-W1V506-F1
#
_cell.length_a   1.000
_cell.length_b   1.000
_cell.length_c   1.000
_cell.angle_alpha   90.00
_cell.angle_beta   90.00
_cell.angle_gamma   90.00
#
_symmetry.space_group_name_H-M   'P 1'
#
loop_
_entity.id
_entity.type
_entity.pdbx_description
1 polymer ?
#
loop_
_entity_poly.entity_id
_entity_poly.type
_entity_poly.pdbx_seq_one_letter_code
_entity_poly.pdbx_strand_id
1 'polypeptide(L)'
;MELLVCIKQVPDTSEIKLDPETNNLIRTGLPSIVNPYDMHALEAALAVKDQYEGSRVTVVTMGPPQAEAALRECLSLGADDAVLITDRAFGGADTLATSYTIASAIRHIQRTMNREFQIIFCGKQAIDGDTAQVGPQIAEELGMAQATYACELSVDQAAQKAIVKREHENGYEIVEVPLPLLVTATAELNEPRQPGLWSSIYAKRYTITHITLRDMPHIDESRIGLNGSPTRVRKVYQPPLRGKVEMLSSVDEGAKKILELAYNIKPEKFSHLLVPSEELVEEPVDTNDEGVDVKDPVQRASSVESVSSSEFKVLAAVKGEEGSKGGDR
;
A
#
# COMPACT_ATOMS: atom_id res chain seq x y z
N MET A 1 -10.69 8.55 -21.56
CA MET A 1 -9.46 7.80 -21.24
C MET A 1 -9.78 6.33 -21.00
N GLU A 2 -8.82 5.45 -21.28
CA GLU A 2 -8.92 4.01 -21.01
C GLU A 2 -8.14 3.68 -19.74
N LEU A 3 -8.87 3.25 -18.71
CA LEU A 3 -8.34 2.99 -17.37
C LEU A 3 -8.55 1.51 -17.03
N LEU A 4 -7.57 0.89 -16.39
CA LEU A 4 -7.67 -0.48 -15.91
C LEU A 4 -7.34 -0.56 -14.43
N VAL A 5 -8.09 -1.37 -13.67
CA VAL A 5 -7.85 -1.59 -12.24
C VAL A 5 -7.65 -3.08 -12.02
N CYS A 6 -6.48 -3.44 -11.50
CA CYS A 6 -6.20 -4.79 -11.01
C CYS A 6 -6.69 -4.90 -9.58
N ILE A 7 -7.64 -5.80 -9.33
CA ILE A 7 -8.17 -6.09 -8.00
C ILE A 7 -7.91 -7.55 -7.64
N LYS A 8 -7.83 -7.84 -6.35
CA LYS A 8 -7.68 -9.18 -5.79
C LYS A 8 -8.76 -9.44 -4.75
N GLN A 9 -9.43 -10.58 -4.89
CA GLN A 9 -10.27 -11.12 -3.82
C GLN A 9 -9.37 -11.72 -2.73
N VAL A 10 -9.56 -11.30 -1.49
CA VAL A 10 -8.79 -11.75 -0.33
C VAL A 10 -9.73 -12.18 0.81
N PRO A 11 -9.32 -13.10 1.69
CA PRO A 11 -10.06 -13.35 2.93
C PRO A 11 -10.05 -12.10 3.80
N ASP A 12 -11.18 -11.77 4.43
CA ASP A 12 -11.26 -10.68 5.40
C ASP A 12 -10.54 -11.06 6.70
N THR A 13 -9.33 -10.53 6.87
CA THR A 13 -8.50 -10.78 8.06
C THR A 13 -8.92 -9.95 9.28
N SER A 14 -9.89 -9.03 9.15
CA SER A 14 -10.43 -8.28 10.28
C SER A 14 -11.46 -9.10 11.08
N GLU A 15 -12.16 -10.01 10.40
CA GLU A 15 -13.22 -10.88 10.94
C GLU A 15 -12.68 -12.18 11.58
N ILE A 16 -11.48 -12.15 12.17
CA ILE A 16 -10.93 -13.31 12.89
C ILE A 16 -11.77 -13.55 14.14
N LYS A 17 -12.64 -14.58 14.09
CA LYS A 17 -13.52 -14.96 15.21
C LYS A 17 -12.84 -15.95 16.14
N LEU A 18 -13.06 -15.75 17.44
CA LEU A 18 -12.75 -16.73 18.47
C LEU A 18 -14.01 -17.53 18.78
N ASP A 19 -13.84 -18.84 18.94
CA ASP A 19 -14.86 -19.75 19.43
C ASP A 19 -15.15 -19.38 20.89
N PRO A 20 -16.39 -19.01 21.23
CA PRO A 20 -16.74 -18.56 22.58
C PRO A 20 -16.67 -19.70 23.63
N GLU A 21 -16.71 -20.97 23.23
CA GLU A 21 -16.61 -22.12 24.13
C GLU A 21 -15.16 -22.58 24.30
N THR A 22 -14.41 -22.63 23.19
CA THR A 22 -13.06 -23.21 23.20
C THR A 22 -11.95 -22.16 23.21
N ASN A 23 -12.28 -20.86 23.05
CA ASN A 23 -11.36 -19.74 22.84
C ASN A 23 -10.36 -19.98 21.69
N ASN A 24 -10.63 -20.95 20.82
CA ASN A 24 -9.82 -21.22 19.64
C ASN A 24 -10.25 -20.31 18.50
N LEU A 25 -9.34 -20.02 17.57
CA LEU A 25 -9.72 -19.38 16.32
C LEU A 25 -10.77 -20.22 15.58
N ILE A 26 -11.88 -19.62 15.17
CA ILE A 26 -12.82 -20.23 14.21
C ILE A 26 -12.15 -20.14 12.83
N ARG A 27 -11.78 -21.31 12.30
CA ARG A 27 -10.99 -21.44 11.07
C ARG A 27 -11.83 -21.62 9.80
N THR A 28 -13.15 -21.60 9.91
CA THR A 28 -14.08 -21.82 8.80
C THR A 28 -14.55 -20.51 8.18
N GLY A 29 -14.19 -20.28 6.92
CA GLY A 29 -14.92 -19.43 5.98
C GLY A 29 -14.96 -17.95 6.31
N LEU A 30 -13.79 -17.29 6.46
CA LEU A 30 -13.74 -15.83 6.43
C LEU A 30 -14.40 -15.35 5.12
N PRO A 31 -15.26 -14.31 5.18
CA PRO A 31 -15.83 -13.74 3.98
C PRO A 31 -14.71 -13.28 3.06
N SER A 32 -14.89 -13.45 1.76
CA SER A 32 -13.95 -12.96 0.77
C SER A 32 -14.38 -11.57 0.33
N ILE A 33 -13.48 -10.60 0.42
CA ILE A 33 -13.72 -9.19 0.09
C ILE A 33 -12.79 -8.75 -1.04
N VAL A 34 -13.11 -7.62 -1.68
CA VAL A 34 -12.09 -6.90 -2.46
C VAL A 34 -11.01 -6.41 -1.50
N ASN A 35 -9.74 -6.62 -1.84
CA ASN A 35 -8.63 -6.14 -1.04
C ASN A 35 -8.78 -4.62 -0.76
N PRO A 36 -8.66 -4.16 0.50
CA PRO A 36 -8.92 -2.76 0.85
C PRO A 36 -8.10 -1.74 0.03
N TYR A 37 -6.81 -2.01 -0.21
CA TYR A 37 -5.99 -1.13 -1.05
C TYR A 37 -6.46 -1.06 -2.50
N ASP A 38 -7.06 -2.13 -3.01
CA ASP A 38 -7.59 -2.19 -4.36
C ASP A 38 -8.90 -1.38 -4.48
N MET A 39 -9.63 -1.19 -3.38
CA MET A 39 -10.79 -0.29 -3.33
C MET A 39 -10.38 1.17 -3.50
N HIS A 40 -9.27 1.59 -2.89
CA HIS A 40 -8.70 2.92 -3.12
C HIS A 40 -8.19 3.09 -4.56
N ALA A 41 -7.63 2.02 -5.15
CA ALA A 41 -7.22 2.00 -6.54
C ALA A 41 -8.41 2.15 -7.51
N LEU A 42 -9.52 1.46 -7.21
CA LEU A 42 -10.76 1.59 -7.95
C LEU A 42 -11.34 3.00 -7.84
N GLU A 43 -11.41 3.57 -6.63
CA GLU A 43 -11.92 4.92 -6.43
C GLU A 43 -11.08 5.96 -7.18
N ALA A 44 -9.75 5.82 -7.17
CA ALA A 44 -8.87 6.72 -7.94
C ALA A 44 -9.17 6.65 -9.44
N ALA A 45 -9.38 5.45 -9.98
CA ALA A 45 -9.77 5.27 -11.38
C ALA A 45 -11.15 5.87 -11.69
N LEU A 46 -12.12 5.71 -10.78
CA LEU A 46 -13.45 6.30 -10.92
C LEU A 46 -13.42 7.84 -10.84
N ALA A 47 -12.59 8.40 -9.96
CA ALA A 47 -12.40 9.85 -9.88
C ALA A 47 -11.80 10.42 -11.18
N VAL A 48 -10.81 9.74 -11.78
CA VAL A 48 -10.28 10.13 -13.11
C VAL A 48 -11.36 9.98 -14.18
N LYS A 49 -12.17 8.91 -14.12
CA LYS A 49 -13.31 8.74 -15.04
C LYS A 49 -14.32 9.89 -14.94
N ASP A 50 -14.64 10.33 -13.73
CA ASP A 50 -15.59 11.42 -13.49
C ASP A 50 -15.05 12.78 -13.99
N GLN A 51 -13.72 12.97 -14.01
CA GLN A 51 -13.07 14.19 -14.50
C GLN A 51 -13.02 14.28 -16.03
N TYR A 52 -12.93 13.15 -16.73
CA TYR A 52 -12.71 13.11 -18.18
C TYR A 52 -13.84 12.40 -18.90
N GLU A 53 -14.68 13.17 -19.60
CA GLU A 53 -15.81 12.62 -20.37
C GLU A 53 -15.36 11.54 -21.38
N GLY A 54 -16.19 10.50 -21.52
CA GLY A 54 -15.88 9.35 -22.38
C GLY A 54 -14.82 8.41 -21.81
N SER A 55 -14.36 8.62 -20.56
CA SER A 55 -13.48 7.67 -19.89
C SER A 55 -14.22 6.41 -19.45
N ARG A 56 -13.46 5.30 -19.44
CA ARG A 56 -13.97 3.98 -19.09
C ARG A 56 -13.01 3.27 -18.16
N VAL A 57 -13.56 2.56 -17.19
CA VAL A 57 -12.83 1.78 -16.19
C VAL A 57 -13.09 0.29 -16.40
N THR A 58 -12.04 -0.46 -16.71
CA THR A 58 -12.06 -1.92 -16.79
C THR A 58 -11.46 -2.51 -15.51
N VAL A 59 -12.20 -3.33 -14.78
CA VAL A 59 -11.70 -4.04 -13.60
C VAL A 59 -11.30 -5.47 -13.97
N VAL A 60 -10.13 -5.91 -13.51
CA VAL A 60 -9.63 -7.25 -13.78
C VAL A 60 -9.19 -7.93 -12.50
N THR A 61 -9.43 -9.24 -12.40
CA THR A 61 -8.90 -10.06 -11.31
C THR A 61 -8.41 -11.40 -11.83
N MET A 62 -7.31 -11.89 -11.28
CA MET A 62 -6.85 -13.26 -11.49
C MET A 62 -7.23 -14.11 -10.29
N GLY A 63 -8.01 -15.17 -10.51
CA GLY A 63 -8.48 -15.98 -9.39
C GLY A 63 -9.41 -17.12 -9.77
N PRO A 64 -9.86 -17.89 -8.77
CA PRO A 64 -10.90 -18.89 -8.95
C PRO A 64 -12.25 -18.25 -9.34
N PRO A 65 -13.22 -19.02 -9.86
CA PRO A 65 -14.54 -18.51 -10.25
C PRO A 65 -15.27 -17.69 -9.18
N GLN A 66 -15.05 -17.97 -7.89
CA GLN A 66 -15.64 -17.18 -6.79
C GLN A 66 -15.19 -15.71 -6.75
N ALA A 67 -14.06 -15.36 -7.39
CA ALA A 67 -13.58 -13.99 -7.50
C ALA A 67 -14.50 -13.10 -8.36
N GLU A 68 -15.43 -13.70 -9.11
CA GLU A 68 -16.50 -12.99 -9.80
C GLU A 68 -17.31 -12.09 -8.87
N ALA A 69 -17.50 -12.48 -7.60
CA ALA A 69 -18.20 -11.66 -6.61
C ALA A 69 -17.49 -10.32 -6.37
N ALA A 70 -16.15 -10.31 -6.30
CA ALA A 70 -15.36 -9.10 -6.13
C ALA A 70 -15.45 -8.17 -7.35
N LEU A 71 -15.50 -8.73 -8.56
CA LEU A 71 -15.73 -7.95 -9.78
C LEU A 71 -17.13 -7.32 -9.79
N ARG A 72 -18.16 -8.04 -9.34
CA ARG A 72 -19.53 -7.50 -9.25
C ARG A 72 -19.63 -6.38 -8.22
N GLU A 73 -18.91 -6.48 -7.11
CA GLU A 73 -18.78 -5.37 -6.17
C GLU A 73 -18.19 -4.13 -6.85
N CYS A 74 -17.08 -4.26 -7.59
CA CYS A 74 -16.47 -3.15 -8.33
C CYS A 74 -17.39 -2.54 -9.40
N LEU A 75 -18.15 -3.37 -10.13
CA LEU A 75 -19.18 -2.90 -11.07
C LEU A 75 -20.29 -2.11 -10.35
N SER A 76 -20.67 -2.51 -9.13
CA SER A 76 -21.68 -1.79 -8.34
C SER A 76 -21.24 -0.41 -7.89
N LEU A 77 -19.92 -0.16 -7.89
CA LEU A 77 -19.31 1.13 -7.54
C LEU A 77 -19.13 2.06 -8.75
N GLY A 78 -19.22 1.53 -9.99
CA GLY A 78 -19.20 2.33 -11.20
C GLY A 78 -18.18 1.93 -12.26
N ALA A 79 -17.50 0.78 -12.10
CA ALA A 79 -16.71 0.21 -13.19
C ALA A 79 -17.58 -0.13 -14.41
N ASP A 80 -17.02 0.00 -15.61
CA ASP A 80 -17.76 -0.19 -16.88
C ASP A 80 -17.62 -1.61 -17.42
N ASP A 81 -16.42 -2.17 -17.31
CA ASP A 81 -16.09 -3.49 -17.86
C ASP A 81 -15.45 -4.36 -16.78
N ALA A 82 -15.73 -5.67 -16.80
CA ALA A 82 -15.17 -6.61 -15.82
C ALA A 82 -14.67 -7.90 -16.48
N VAL A 83 -13.43 -8.28 -16.12
CA VAL A 83 -12.76 -9.47 -16.68
C VAL A 83 -12.20 -10.34 -15.56
N LEU A 84 -12.54 -11.62 -15.60
CA LEU A 84 -11.99 -12.65 -14.74
C LEU A 84 -10.93 -13.46 -15.52
N ILE A 85 -9.68 -13.42 -15.04
CA ILE A 85 -8.59 -14.27 -15.54
C ILE A 85 -8.61 -15.55 -14.70
N THR A 86 -9.05 -16.67 -15.28
CA THR A 86 -9.30 -17.90 -14.52
C THR A 86 -8.91 -19.14 -15.31
N ASP A 87 -7.96 -19.89 -14.77
CA ASP A 87 -7.54 -21.20 -15.27
C ASP A 87 -6.82 -21.95 -14.14
N ARG A 88 -6.87 -23.29 -14.16
CA ARG A 88 -6.09 -24.11 -13.23
C ARG A 88 -4.59 -23.92 -13.45
N ALA A 89 -4.16 -23.64 -14.67
CA ALA A 89 -2.76 -23.40 -15.01
C ALA A 89 -2.15 -22.20 -14.28
N PHE A 90 -2.98 -21.24 -13.84
CA PHE A 90 -2.52 -20.05 -13.11
C PHE A 90 -2.45 -20.28 -11.58
N GLY A 91 -2.93 -21.42 -11.10
CA GLY A 91 -2.97 -21.75 -9.68
C GLY A 91 -1.57 -21.93 -9.06
N GLY A 92 -1.43 -21.50 -7.80
CA GLY A 92 -0.19 -21.64 -7.04
C GLY A 92 0.94 -20.71 -7.50
N ALA A 93 0.62 -19.69 -8.31
CA ALA A 93 1.56 -18.66 -8.73
C ALA A 93 2.05 -17.80 -7.55
N ASP A 94 3.34 -17.51 -7.55
CA ASP A 94 3.96 -16.41 -6.82
C ASP A 94 3.80 -15.07 -7.57
N THR A 95 4.46 -14.02 -7.10
CA THR A 95 4.30 -12.66 -7.63
C THR A 95 4.73 -12.54 -9.08
N LEU A 96 5.88 -13.13 -9.47
CA LEU A 96 6.40 -13.06 -10.84
C LEU A 96 5.49 -13.78 -11.84
N ALA A 97 5.04 -14.99 -11.51
CA ALA A 97 4.13 -15.72 -12.37
C ALA A 97 2.74 -15.03 -12.45
N THR A 98 2.29 -14.43 -11.35
CA THR A 98 1.03 -13.67 -11.29
C THR A 98 1.09 -12.42 -12.16
N SER A 99 2.13 -11.59 -12.00
CA SER A 99 2.28 -10.35 -12.77
C SER A 99 2.44 -10.62 -14.27
N TYR A 100 3.22 -11.64 -14.65
CA TYR A 100 3.33 -12.07 -16.05
C TYR A 100 1.99 -12.52 -16.65
N THR A 101 1.20 -13.28 -15.89
CA THR A 101 -0.13 -13.73 -16.32
C THR A 101 -1.08 -12.55 -16.51
N ILE A 102 -1.14 -11.64 -15.52
CA ILE A 102 -1.99 -10.44 -15.58
C ILE A 102 -1.56 -9.53 -16.74
N ALA A 103 -0.28 -9.25 -16.91
CA ALA A 103 0.23 -8.45 -18.03
C ALA A 103 -0.11 -9.08 -19.39
N SER A 104 -0.01 -10.40 -19.51
CA SER A 104 -0.39 -11.12 -20.73
C SER A 104 -1.89 -11.00 -21.03
N ALA A 105 -2.73 -11.10 -20.01
CA ALA A 105 -4.17 -10.88 -20.13
C ALA A 105 -4.50 -9.43 -20.49
N ILE A 106 -3.82 -8.44 -19.90
CA ILE A 106 -3.99 -7.02 -20.25
C ILE A 106 -3.68 -6.79 -21.74
N ARG A 107 -2.56 -7.31 -22.25
CA ARG A 107 -2.25 -7.25 -23.69
C ARG A 107 -3.30 -7.94 -24.56
N HIS A 108 -3.91 -9.03 -24.08
CA HIS A 108 -5.04 -9.66 -24.78
C HIS A 108 -6.27 -8.75 -24.79
N ILE A 109 -6.65 -8.18 -23.65
CA ILE A 109 -7.80 -7.28 -23.51
C ILE A 109 -7.65 -6.07 -24.44
N GLN A 110 -6.47 -5.45 -24.49
CA GLN A 110 -6.21 -4.30 -25.36
C GLN A 110 -6.43 -4.64 -26.84
N ARG A 111 -5.96 -5.80 -27.29
CA ARG A 111 -6.16 -6.26 -28.68
C ARG A 111 -7.62 -6.58 -28.96
N THR A 112 -8.29 -7.30 -28.07
CA THR A 112 -9.68 -7.75 -28.27
C THR A 112 -10.66 -6.59 -28.21
N MET A 113 -10.45 -5.62 -27.32
CA MET A 113 -11.29 -4.43 -27.21
C MET A 113 -10.85 -3.28 -28.13
N ASN A 114 -9.69 -3.39 -28.78
CA ASN A 114 -9.05 -2.33 -29.57
C ASN A 114 -8.94 -0.99 -28.79
N ARG A 115 -8.49 -1.08 -27.53
CA ARG A 115 -8.41 0.03 -26.56
C ARG A 115 -7.06 -0.07 -25.83
N GLU A 116 -6.27 0.99 -25.84
CA GLU A 116 -4.97 1.05 -25.17
C GLU A 116 -5.10 1.70 -23.79
N PHE A 117 -4.75 0.99 -22.72
CA PHE A 117 -4.86 1.50 -21.36
C PHE A 117 -3.78 2.57 -21.10
N GLN A 118 -4.24 3.77 -20.74
CA GLN A 118 -3.37 4.90 -20.43
C GLN A 118 -2.89 4.86 -18.97
N ILE A 119 -3.75 4.40 -18.06
CA ILE A 119 -3.42 4.28 -16.64
C ILE A 119 -3.91 2.93 -16.12
N ILE A 120 -3.03 2.23 -15.41
CA ILE A 120 -3.34 1.02 -14.66
C ILE A 120 -3.27 1.32 -13.16
N PHE A 121 -4.27 0.92 -12.42
CA PHE A 121 -4.34 1.08 -10.97
C PHE A 121 -4.24 -0.27 -10.29
N CYS A 122 -3.45 -0.35 -9.22
CA CYS A 122 -3.35 -1.50 -8.32
C CYS A 122 -3.46 -0.98 -6.88
N GLY A 123 -3.86 -1.80 -5.90
CA GLY A 123 -3.56 -1.49 -4.52
C GLY A 123 -2.07 -1.57 -4.21
N LYS A 124 -1.60 -0.88 -3.17
CA LYS A 124 -0.23 -0.97 -2.63
C LYS A 124 0.21 -2.42 -2.42
N GLN A 125 -0.63 -3.19 -1.71
CA GLN A 125 -0.38 -4.58 -1.39
C GLN A 125 -1.71 -5.32 -1.17
N ALA A 126 -1.69 -6.64 -1.24
CA ALA A 126 -2.82 -7.47 -0.82
C ALA A 126 -2.58 -8.00 0.59
N ILE A 127 -3.58 -7.88 1.47
CA ILE A 127 -3.46 -8.19 2.91
C ILE A 127 -3.23 -9.67 3.27
N ASP A 128 -3.37 -10.56 2.30
CA ASP A 128 -3.15 -12.00 2.49
C ASP A 128 -1.69 -12.40 2.24
N GLY A 129 -1.00 -11.72 1.33
CA GLY A 129 0.38 -12.00 0.94
C GLY A 129 1.40 -10.93 1.31
N ASP A 130 0.96 -9.67 1.48
CA ASP A 130 1.75 -8.51 1.91
C ASP A 130 3.09 -8.28 1.18
N THR A 131 3.16 -8.66 -0.10
CA THR A 131 4.41 -8.55 -0.87
C THR A 131 4.65 -7.18 -1.50
N ALA A 132 3.59 -6.44 -1.82
CA ALA A 132 3.64 -5.18 -2.57
C ALA A 132 4.37 -5.25 -3.95
N GLN A 133 4.47 -6.45 -4.54
CA GLN A 133 5.32 -6.68 -5.73
C GLN A 133 4.57 -6.71 -7.05
N VAL A 134 3.30 -7.13 -7.06
CA VAL A 134 2.59 -7.46 -8.31
C VAL A 134 2.37 -6.23 -9.19
N GLY A 135 1.98 -5.08 -8.62
CA GLY A 135 1.81 -3.83 -9.35
C GLY A 135 3.09 -3.40 -10.10
N PRO A 136 4.23 -3.23 -9.40
CA PRO A 136 5.51 -2.90 -10.04
C PRO A 136 5.95 -3.88 -11.12
N GLN A 137 5.76 -5.19 -10.89
CA GLN A 137 6.12 -6.21 -11.88
C GLN A 137 5.21 -6.17 -13.12
N ILE A 138 3.92 -5.84 -12.97
CA ILE A 138 3.03 -5.62 -14.13
C ILE A 138 3.53 -4.42 -14.95
N ALA A 139 3.95 -3.33 -14.29
CA ALA A 139 4.46 -2.15 -14.98
C ALA A 139 5.72 -2.49 -15.80
N GLU A 140 6.66 -3.23 -15.22
CA GLU A 140 7.86 -3.72 -15.90
C GLU A 140 7.50 -4.62 -17.10
N GLU A 141 6.62 -5.60 -16.91
CA GLU A 141 6.18 -6.49 -18.00
C GLU A 141 5.55 -5.71 -19.17
N LEU A 142 4.78 -4.66 -18.88
CA LEU A 142 4.12 -3.84 -19.90
C LEU A 142 5.02 -2.71 -20.45
N GLY A 143 6.21 -2.49 -19.87
CA GLY A 143 7.09 -1.38 -20.25
C GLY A 143 6.48 0.00 -19.92
N MET A 144 5.71 0.10 -18.84
CA MET A 144 5.04 1.32 -18.40
C MET A 144 5.85 2.05 -17.32
N ALA A 145 5.68 3.37 -17.24
CA ALA A 145 6.14 4.11 -16.07
C ALA A 145 5.37 3.66 -14.82
N GLN A 146 5.94 3.82 -13.63
CA GLN A 146 5.28 3.44 -12.38
C GLN A 146 5.42 4.50 -11.29
N ALA A 147 4.34 4.69 -10.52
CA ALA A 147 4.31 5.50 -9.31
C ALA A 147 3.70 4.67 -8.17
N THR A 148 4.56 4.12 -7.34
CA THR A 148 4.15 3.32 -6.18
C THR A 148 3.83 4.20 -4.98
N TYR A 149 3.09 3.66 -4.00
CA TYR A 149 2.78 4.35 -2.75
C TYR A 149 2.06 5.71 -2.95
N ALA A 150 1.16 5.80 -3.93
CA ALA A 150 0.47 7.04 -4.26
C ALA A 150 -0.58 7.41 -3.19
N CYS A 151 -0.46 8.64 -2.69
CA CYS A 151 -1.38 9.26 -1.72
C CYS A 151 -2.12 10.49 -2.27
N GLU A 152 -1.66 11.09 -3.39
CA GLU A 152 -2.46 12.04 -4.18
C GLU A 152 -2.15 11.83 -5.67
N LEU A 153 -3.15 11.99 -6.53
CA LEU A 153 -3.01 11.83 -7.98
C LEU A 153 -3.74 12.96 -8.71
N SER A 154 -3.03 13.63 -9.61
CA SER A 154 -3.58 14.53 -10.61
C SER A 154 -3.13 14.08 -11.99
N VAL A 155 -4.06 13.96 -12.92
CA VAL A 155 -3.79 13.57 -14.31
C VAL A 155 -3.91 14.80 -15.19
N ASP A 156 -3.04 14.93 -16.17
CA ASP A 156 -3.15 15.90 -17.26
C ASP A 156 -3.16 15.14 -18.58
N GLN A 157 -4.37 14.89 -19.08
CA GLN A 157 -4.57 14.18 -20.34
C GLN A 157 -3.98 14.94 -21.53
N ALA A 158 -4.02 16.28 -21.54
CA ALA A 158 -3.54 17.08 -22.67
C ALA A 158 -2.01 17.03 -22.76
N ALA A 159 -1.33 17.10 -21.61
CA ALA A 159 0.13 17.00 -21.54
C ALA A 159 0.66 15.55 -21.47
N GLN A 160 -0.21 14.55 -21.50
CA GLN A 160 0.14 13.11 -21.44
C GLN A 160 1.01 12.76 -20.22
N LYS A 161 0.65 13.30 -19.05
CA LYS A 161 1.40 13.12 -17.81
C LYS A 161 0.48 13.05 -16.59
N ALA A 162 1.03 12.61 -15.48
CA ALA A 162 0.40 12.67 -14.17
C ALA A 162 1.38 13.23 -13.14
N ILE A 163 0.84 13.94 -12.15
CA ILE A 163 1.56 14.36 -10.94
C ILE A 163 1.07 13.45 -9.82
N VAL A 164 2.00 12.74 -9.21
CA VAL A 164 1.73 11.80 -8.13
C VAL A 164 2.49 12.24 -6.89
N LYS A 165 1.78 12.40 -5.78
CA LYS A 165 2.40 12.49 -4.46
C LYS A 165 2.50 11.06 -3.92
N ARG A 166 3.71 10.62 -3.58
CA ARG A 166 3.98 9.28 -3.05
C ARG A 166 4.56 9.34 -1.64
N GLU A 167 4.10 8.45 -0.77
CA GLU A 167 4.65 8.30 0.58
C GLU A 167 6.01 7.56 0.55
N HIS A 168 6.89 7.93 1.46
CA HIS A 168 8.07 7.18 1.87
C HIS A 168 8.33 7.44 3.37
N GLU A 169 9.29 6.75 3.98
CA GLU A 169 9.47 6.75 5.43
C GLU A 169 9.76 8.13 6.04
N ASN A 170 10.26 9.08 5.25
CA ASN A 170 10.59 10.44 5.70
C ASN A 170 9.59 11.51 5.25
N GLY A 171 8.45 11.12 4.65
CA GLY A 171 7.43 12.06 4.19
C GLY A 171 6.90 11.74 2.80
N TYR A 172 6.88 12.75 1.92
CA TYR A 172 6.27 12.64 0.60
C TYR A 172 7.17 13.20 -0.51
N GLU A 173 7.15 12.54 -1.65
CA GLU A 173 7.75 13.03 -2.89
C GLU A 173 6.65 13.36 -3.89
N ILE A 174 6.76 14.50 -4.58
CA ILE A 174 5.88 14.85 -5.69
C ILE A 174 6.66 14.58 -6.98
N VAL A 175 6.16 13.64 -7.77
CA VAL A 175 6.79 13.20 -9.02
C VAL A 175 5.87 13.47 -10.22
N GLU A 176 6.46 13.98 -11.29
CA GLU A 176 5.81 14.06 -12.60
C GLU A 176 6.18 12.80 -13.39
N VAL A 177 5.18 12.11 -13.95
CA VAL A 177 5.35 10.82 -14.61
C VAL A 177 4.60 10.79 -15.94
N PRO A 178 5.20 10.33 -17.05
CA PRO A 178 4.52 10.27 -18.34
C PRO A 178 3.47 9.17 -18.39
N LEU A 179 2.46 9.34 -19.24
CA LEU A 179 1.56 8.26 -19.64
C LEU A 179 2.19 7.44 -20.79
N PRO A 180 2.00 6.11 -20.85
CA PRO A 180 1.18 5.29 -19.96
C PRO A 180 1.84 4.99 -18.60
N LEU A 181 1.02 4.92 -17.55
CA LEU A 181 1.45 4.85 -16.14
C LEU A 181 0.74 3.72 -15.37
N LEU A 182 1.46 3.02 -14.50
CA LEU A 182 0.88 2.21 -13.43
C LEU A 182 1.00 2.90 -12.07
N VAL A 183 -0.10 3.00 -11.34
CA VAL A 183 -0.15 3.60 -10.00
C VAL A 183 -0.55 2.56 -8.96
N THR A 184 0.16 2.51 -7.82
CA THR A 184 -0.29 1.71 -6.67
C THR A 184 -0.87 2.61 -5.58
N ALA A 185 -2.14 2.41 -5.21
CA ALA A 185 -2.86 3.26 -4.27
C ALA A 185 -2.60 2.87 -2.81
N THR A 186 -2.38 3.88 -1.96
CA THR A 186 -2.45 3.74 -0.50
C THR A 186 -3.83 4.14 0.01
N ALA A 187 -4.09 3.91 1.30
CA ALA A 187 -5.35 4.33 1.92
C ALA A 187 -5.50 5.85 2.03
N GLU A 188 -4.38 6.60 1.99
CA GLU A 188 -4.41 8.07 2.01
C GLU A 188 -4.90 8.68 0.70
N LEU A 189 -4.96 7.91 -0.38
CA LEU A 189 -5.27 8.42 -1.71
C LEU A 189 -6.69 8.99 -1.84
N ASN A 190 -7.66 8.37 -1.16
CA ASN A 190 -9.07 8.71 -1.23
C ASN A 190 -9.89 7.89 -0.23
N GLU A 191 -11.18 8.21 -0.12
CA GLU A 191 -12.18 7.39 0.54
C GLU A 191 -13.09 6.72 -0.51
N PRO A 192 -13.14 5.38 -0.59
CA PRO A 192 -13.95 4.68 -1.59
C PRO A 192 -15.43 5.02 -1.49
N ARG A 193 -16.06 5.31 -2.63
CA ARG A 193 -17.50 5.62 -2.70
C ARG A 193 -18.37 4.42 -2.33
N GLN A 194 -19.64 4.69 -2.05
CA GLN A 194 -20.66 3.66 -1.78
C GLN A 194 -21.42 3.28 -3.06
N PRO A 195 -21.92 2.03 -3.17
CA PRO A 195 -22.62 1.58 -4.37
C PRO A 195 -23.98 2.26 -4.53
N GLY A 196 -24.29 2.65 -5.77
CA GLY A 196 -25.61 3.16 -6.15
C GLY A 196 -26.61 2.04 -6.42
N LEU A 197 -27.91 2.34 -6.34
CA LEU A 197 -28.98 1.37 -6.65
C LEU A 197 -28.90 0.89 -8.12
N TRP A 198 -28.78 1.81 -9.07
CA TRP A 198 -28.77 1.49 -10.50
C TRP A 198 -27.50 0.72 -10.91
N SER A 199 -26.33 1.13 -10.40
CA SER A 199 -25.07 0.42 -10.63
C SER A 199 -25.09 -0.97 -10.00
N SER A 200 -25.73 -1.15 -8.84
CA SER A 200 -25.92 -2.48 -8.23
C SER A 200 -26.80 -3.40 -9.09
N ILE A 201 -27.88 -2.88 -9.67
CA ILE A 201 -28.74 -3.64 -10.61
C ILE A 201 -27.95 -4.02 -11.87
N TYR A 202 -27.17 -3.07 -12.41
CA TYR A 202 -26.28 -3.29 -13.55
C TYR A 202 -25.26 -4.39 -13.25
N ALA A 203 -24.56 -4.27 -12.12
CA ALA A 203 -23.55 -5.21 -11.67
C ALA A 203 -24.09 -6.64 -11.53
N LYS A 204 -25.34 -6.81 -11.09
CA LYS A 204 -25.98 -8.13 -11.01
C LYS A 204 -26.31 -8.75 -12.37
N ARG A 205 -26.54 -7.91 -13.39
CA ARG A 205 -26.91 -8.34 -14.76
C ARG A 205 -25.72 -8.43 -15.70
N TYR A 206 -24.60 -7.81 -15.36
CA TYR A 206 -23.41 -7.80 -16.21
C TYR A 206 -22.90 -9.23 -16.44
N THR A 207 -22.54 -9.52 -17.69
CA THR A 207 -21.91 -10.79 -18.07
C THR A 207 -20.40 -10.60 -18.01
N ILE A 208 -19.78 -11.21 -17.00
CA ILE A 208 -18.34 -11.07 -16.77
C ILE A 208 -17.59 -11.88 -17.82
N THR A 209 -16.62 -11.24 -18.47
CA THR A 209 -15.80 -11.90 -19.48
C THR A 209 -14.75 -12.76 -18.80
N HIS A 210 -14.62 -14.02 -19.21
CA HIS A 210 -13.62 -14.94 -18.67
C HIS A 210 -12.49 -15.08 -19.68
N ILE A 211 -11.25 -14.88 -19.23
CA ILE A 211 -10.03 -15.15 -19.98
C ILE A 211 -9.36 -16.37 -19.36
N THR A 212 -9.16 -17.39 -20.16
CA THR A 212 -8.49 -18.65 -19.81
C THR A 212 -7.14 -18.74 -20.51
N LEU A 213 -6.37 -19.81 -20.24
CA LEU A 213 -5.12 -20.06 -20.96
C LEU A 213 -5.34 -20.16 -22.49
N ARG A 214 -6.50 -20.66 -22.92
CA ARG A 214 -6.81 -20.86 -24.35
C ARG A 214 -6.94 -19.56 -25.13
N ASP A 215 -7.31 -18.48 -24.46
CA ASP A 215 -7.50 -17.16 -25.06
C ASP A 215 -6.15 -16.44 -25.28
N MET A 216 -5.09 -16.94 -24.65
CA MET A 216 -3.73 -16.38 -24.72
C MET A 216 -2.74 -17.37 -25.38
N PRO A 217 -2.90 -17.71 -26.68
CA PRO A 217 -2.12 -18.77 -27.34
C PRO A 217 -0.61 -18.50 -27.45
N HIS A 218 -0.17 -17.28 -27.17
CA HIS A 218 1.24 -16.87 -27.22
C HIS A 218 1.88 -16.69 -25.84
N ILE A 219 1.18 -17.05 -24.76
CA ILE A 219 1.74 -17.00 -23.41
C ILE A 219 2.78 -18.11 -23.23
N ASP A 220 3.88 -17.79 -22.55
CA ASP A 220 4.89 -18.76 -22.18
C ASP A 220 4.42 -19.55 -20.95
N GLU A 221 3.99 -20.79 -21.17
CA GLU A 221 3.50 -21.66 -20.10
C GLU A 221 4.57 -21.99 -19.05
N SER A 222 5.86 -21.81 -19.36
CA SER A 222 6.95 -21.99 -18.38
C SER A 222 7.03 -20.85 -17.36
N ARG A 223 6.29 -19.75 -17.57
CA ARG A 223 6.29 -18.54 -16.74
C ARG A 223 4.99 -18.32 -15.95
N ILE A 224 4.05 -19.26 -16.00
CA ILE A 224 2.75 -19.16 -15.31
C ILE A 224 2.59 -20.22 -14.21
N GLY A 225 1.69 -19.93 -13.27
CA GLY A 225 1.34 -20.85 -12.19
C GLY A 225 2.53 -21.26 -11.33
N LEU A 226 2.37 -22.36 -10.60
CA LEU A 226 3.41 -22.90 -9.72
C LEU A 226 4.71 -23.29 -10.44
N ASN A 227 4.65 -23.61 -11.73
CA ASN A 227 5.84 -24.02 -12.50
C ASN A 227 6.71 -22.82 -12.87
N GLY A 228 6.09 -21.70 -13.25
CA GLY A 228 6.78 -20.44 -13.54
C GLY A 228 7.17 -19.63 -12.32
N SER A 229 6.81 -20.09 -11.12
CA SER A 229 7.14 -19.42 -9.87
C SER A 229 8.56 -19.71 -9.39
N PRO A 230 9.46 -18.70 -9.35
CA PRO A 230 10.78 -18.86 -8.76
C PRO A 230 10.74 -19.09 -7.24
N THR A 231 9.70 -18.59 -6.55
CA THR A 231 9.55 -18.78 -5.10
C THR A 231 8.56 -19.89 -4.77
N ARG A 232 8.79 -20.60 -3.66
CA ARG A 232 7.90 -21.68 -3.17
C ARG A 232 7.69 -21.57 -1.68
N VAL A 233 6.43 -21.50 -1.27
CA VAL A 233 6.05 -21.49 0.16
C VAL A 233 6.29 -22.88 0.73
N ARG A 234 7.38 -23.04 1.48
CA ARG A 234 7.76 -24.33 2.09
C ARG A 234 6.91 -24.69 3.31
N LYS A 235 6.58 -23.70 4.14
CA LYS A 235 5.85 -23.89 5.41
C LYS A 235 5.14 -22.61 5.79
N VAL A 236 3.90 -22.73 6.25
CA VAL A 236 3.11 -21.67 6.88
C VAL A 236 2.86 -22.07 8.33
N TYR A 237 3.07 -21.16 9.26
CA TYR A 237 2.80 -21.37 10.68
C TYR A 237 2.38 -20.06 11.33
N GLN A 238 1.60 -20.16 12.40
CA GLN A 238 1.18 -19.00 13.17
C GLN A 238 2.34 -18.52 14.07
N PRO A 239 2.66 -17.22 14.12
CA PRO A 239 3.61 -16.71 15.10
C PRO A 239 3.08 -16.97 16.52
N PRO A 240 3.98 -17.13 17.52
CA PRO A 240 3.55 -17.29 18.90
C PRO A 240 2.73 -16.09 19.34
N LEU A 241 1.63 -16.34 20.07
CA LEU A 241 0.84 -15.26 20.68
C LEU A 241 1.72 -14.48 21.66
N ARG A 242 1.39 -13.20 21.89
CA ARG A 242 2.10 -12.35 22.85
C ARG A 242 2.25 -13.08 24.19
N GLY A 243 3.44 -12.95 24.78
CA GLY A 243 3.78 -13.59 26.05
C GLY A 243 2.98 -13.05 27.22
N LYS A 244 3.28 -13.58 28.42
CA LYS A 244 2.65 -13.16 29.67
C LYS A 244 2.76 -11.65 29.85
N VAL A 245 1.62 -10.99 30.09
CA VAL A 245 1.57 -9.58 30.46
C VAL A 245 1.95 -9.47 31.94
N GLU A 246 2.94 -8.64 32.25
CA GLU A 246 3.33 -8.29 33.61
C GLU A 246 2.83 -6.88 33.91
N MET A 247 2.02 -6.75 34.97
CA MET A 247 1.55 -5.46 35.46
C MET A 247 2.59 -4.91 36.42
N LEU A 248 3.09 -3.70 36.16
CA LEU A 248 4.11 -3.05 36.98
C LEU A 248 3.44 -2.08 37.96
N SER A 249 3.96 -2.04 39.19
CA SER A 249 3.34 -1.35 40.33
C SER A 249 3.45 0.18 40.30
N SER A 250 4.42 0.70 39.55
CA SER A 250 4.72 2.13 39.50
C SER A 250 5.29 2.55 38.16
N VAL A 251 5.19 3.84 37.85
CA VAL A 251 5.76 4.44 36.64
C VAL A 251 7.29 4.29 36.62
N ASP A 252 7.95 4.48 37.76
CA ASP A 252 9.42 4.38 37.87
C ASP A 252 9.94 2.96 37.62
N GLU A 253 9.27 1.97 38.19
CA GLU A 253 9.56 0.55 37.95
C GLU A 253 9.28 0.19 36.49
N GLY A 254 8.19 0.72 35.93
CA GLY A 254 7.84 0.64 34.52
C GLY A 254 8.94 1.12 33.59
N ALA A 255 9.39 2.36 33.79
CA ALA A 255 10.42 2.99 32.97
C ALA A 255 11.73 2.19 33.01
N LYS A 256 12.17 1.77 34.20
CA LYS A 256 13.38 0.94 34.37
C LYS A 256 13.26 -0.40 33.63
N LYS A 257 12.12 -1.09 33.79
CA LYS A 257 11.90 -2.40 33.15
C LYS A 257 11.84 -2.28 31.63
N ILE A 258 11.20 -1.23 31.11
CA ILE A 258 11.15 -0.97 29.66
C ILE A 258 12.56 -0.69 29.11
N LEU A 259 13.36 0.12 29.79
CA LEU A 259 14.75 0.38 29.37
C LEU A 259 15.62 -0.88 29.40
N GLU A 260 15.47 -1.71 30.44
CA GLU A 260 16.15 -3.00 30.54
C GLU A 260 15.76 -3.92 29.36
N LEU A 261 14.46 -4.06 29.08
CA LEU A 261 13.96 -4.85 27.96
C LEU A 261 14.43 -4.30 26.61
N ALA A 262 14.37 -2.98 26.42
CA ALA A 262 14.80 -2.32 25.18
C ALA A 262 16.30 -2.56 24.93
N TYR A 263 17.14 -2.42 25.96
CA TYR A 263 18.57 -2.70 25.88
C TYR A 263 18.85 -4.16 25.53
N ASN A 264 18.14 -5.11 26.16
CA ASN A 264 18.31 -6.54 25.85
C ASN A 264 17.90 -6.90 24.41
N ILE A 265 17.02 -6.12 23.79
CA ILE A 265 16.56 -6.35 22.40
C ILE A 265 17.47 -5.67 21.37
N LYS A 266 17.92 -4.42 21.61
CA LYS A 266 18.82 -3.67 20.70
C LYS A 266 19.87 -2.87 21.49
N PRO A 267 20.94 -3.52 21.98
CA PRO A 267 21.95 -2.88 22.81
C PRO A 267 22.57 -1.65 22.12
N GLU A 268 22.84 -1.74 20.82
CA GLU A 268 23.43 -0.66 20.03
C GLU A 268 22.57 0.60 19.96
N LYS A 269 21.24 0.49 20.03
CA LYS A 269 20.34 1.66 19.98
C LYS A 269 20.12 2.29 21.34
N PHE A 270 20.24 1.54 22.42
CA PHE A 270 19.82 1.99 23.76
C PHE A 270 20.98 2.09 24.77
N SER A 271 22.20 1.73 24.37
CA SER A 271 23.41 1.85 25.19
C SER A 271 23.63 3.26 25.77
N HIS A 272 23.29 4.31 25.03
CA HIS A 272 23.42 5.70 25.46
C HIS A 272 22.42 6.11 26.57
N LEU A 273 21.33 5.36 26.75
CA LEU A 273 20.32 5.62 27.80
C LEU A 273 20.67 4.95 29.14
N LEU A 274 21.67 4.07 29.16
CA LEU A 274 22.14 3.38 30.38
C LEU A 274 23.38 4.01 31.00
N VAL A 275 23.87 5.13 30.43
CA VAL A 275 24.93 5.90 31.09
C VAL A 275 24.31 6.55 32.32
N PRO A 276 24.79 6.26 33.54
CA PRO A 276 24.37 7.00 34.71
C PRO A 276 24.69 8.47 34.46
N SER A 277 23.68 9.34 34.41
CA SER A 277 23.91 10.77 34.51
C SER A 277 24.45 11.05 35.91
N GLU A 278 25.77 11.02 36.09
CA GLU A 278 26.42 11.42 37.34
C GLU A 278 26.35 12.94 37.56
N GLU A 279 25.83 13.71 36.61
CA GLU A 279 25.48 15.10 36.82
C GLU A 279 23.96 15.23 36.95
N LEU A 280 23.53 15.58 38.17
CA LEU A 280 22.24 16.23 38.38
C LEU A 280 22.21 17.45 37.45
N VAL A 281 21.32 17.40 36.45
CA VAL A 281 20.95 18.62 35.74
C VAL A 281 20.25 19.49 36.77
N GLU A 282 20.94 20.50 37.30
CA GLU A 282 20.30 21.54 38.09
C GLU A 282 19.18 22.13 37.22
N GLU A 283 17.94 22.04 37.69
CA GLU A 283 16.85 22.76 37.06
C GLU A 283 17.24 24.24 37.04
N PRO A 284 17.20 24.92 35.88
CA PRO A 284 17.39 26.36 35.87
C PRO A 284 16.25 26.94 36.70
N VAL A 285 16.60 27.53 37.84
CA VAL A 285 15.67 28.30 38.67
C VAL A 285 15.20 29.46 37.81
N ASP A 286 14.02 29.32 37.23
CA ASP A 286 13.36 30.42 36.54
C ASP A 286 12.90 31.42 37.60
N THR A 287 13.66 32.51 37.76
CA THR A 287 13.35 33.56 38.74
C THR A 287 12.18 34.46 38.31
N ASN A 288 11.42 34.10 37.27
CA ASN A 288 10.30 34.89 36.75
C ASN A 288 8.97 34.13 36.61
N ASP A 289 8.72 33.11 37.43
CA ASP A 289 7.39 32.50 37.50
C ASP A 289 6.44 33.36 38.37
N GLU A 290 5.89 34.43 37.80
CA GLU A 290 4.64 34.99 38.32
C GLU A 290 3.50 34.01 37.98
N GLY A 291 3.23 33.13 38.94
CA GLY A 291 2.37 31.96 38.80
C GLY A 291 1.08 32.17 38.00
N VAL A 292 0.93 31.35 36.98
CA VAL A 292 -0.29 31.25 36.17
C VAL A 292 -1.31 30.36 36.90
N ASP A 293 -2.46 30.93 37.27
CA ASP A 293 -3.57 30.18 37.88
C ASP A 293 -4.29 29.33 36.81
N VAL A 294 -4.08 28.01 36.90
CA VAL A 294 -4.53 27.00 35.91
C VAL A 294 -6.06 26.78 35.90
N LYS A 295 -6.85 27.61 36.61
CA LYS A 295 -8.31 27.51 36.65
C LYS A 295 -9.04 28.53 35.75
N ASP A 296 -8.34 29.45 35.10
CA ASP A 296 -8.95 30.40 34.15
C ASP A 296 -8.81 29.92 32.67
N PRO A 297 -9.91 29.61 31.97
CA PRO A 297 -9.87 29.09 30.61
C PRO A 297 -9.35 30.09 29.55
N VAL A 298 -9.25 31.39 29.85
CA VAL A 298 -8.82 32.41 28.87
C VAL A 298 -7.30 32.42 28.65
N GLN A 299 -6.50 32.10 29.67
CA GLN A 299 -5.02 32.09 29.54
C GLN A 299 -4.45 30.82 28.88
N ARG A 300 -5.28 29.78 28.71
CA ARG A 300 -4.88 28.53 28.06
C ARG A 300 -4.74 28.67 26.53
N ALA A 301 -5.36 29.67 25.94
CA ALA A 301 -5.38 29.88 24.48
C ALA A 301 -4.17 30.67 23.96
N SER A 302 -3.41 31.36 24.82
CA SER A 302 -2.28 32.21 24.42
C SER A 302 -0.91 31.53 24.49
N SER A 303 -0.78 30.32 25.04
CA SER A 303 0.50 29.63 25.21
C SER A 303 0.81 28.57 24.14
N VAL A 304 -0.04 28.44 23.12
CA VAL A 304 0.26 27.59 21.94
C VAL A 304 0.85 28.49 20.85
N GLU A 305 2.12 28.88 21.01
CA GLU A 305 2.88 29.42 19.90
C GLU A 305 3.29 28.28 18.95
N SER A 306 2.93 28.48 17.69
CA SER A 306 3.23 27.63 16.55
C SER A 306 4.73 27.51 16.31
N VAL A 307 5.25 26.28 16.23
CA VAL A 307 6.63 26.05 15.81
C VAL A 307 6.75 26.36 14.32
N SER A 308 7.28 27.55 14.02
CA SER A 308 7.71 27.98 12.69
C SER A 308 9.02 27.31 12.29
N SER A 309 9.11 26.88 11.03
CA SER A 309 10.28 26.26 10.41
C SER A 309 11.38 27.28 10.05
N SER A 310 12.59 27.15 10.61
CA SER A 310 13.90 27.67 10.10
C SER A 310 14.95 27.48 11.22
N GLU A 311 16.22 27.07 11.06
CA GLU A 311 17.19 27.15 9.97
C GLU A 311 18.17 25.96 10.03
N PHE A 312 18.45 25.30 8.90
CA PHE A 312 19.61 24.41 8.75
C PHE A 312 20.86 25.27 8.50
N LYS A 313 21.85 25.22 9.41
CA LYS A 313 23.19 25.77 9.14
C LYS A 313 23.99 24.84 8.25
N VAL A 314 24.22 25.29 7.02
CA VAL A 314 25.20 24.74 6.07
C VAL A 314 26.61 25.01 6.63
N LEU A 315 27.37 23.96 6.94
CA LEU A 315 28.81 24.06 7.21
C LEU A 315 29.57 23.99 5.89
N ALA A 316 30.04 25.15 5.43
CA ALA A 316 30.96 25.28 4.31
C ALA A 316 32.37 24.84 4.74
N ALA A 317 32.93 23.86 4.01
CA ALA A 317 34.32 23.48 4.10
C ALA A 317 35.19 24.44 3.27
N VAL A 318 36.22 25.05 3.87
CA VAL A 318 37.31 25.72 3.12
C VAL A 318 38.67 25.45 3.79
N LYS A 319 39.47 24.67 3.06
CA LYS A 319 40.93 24.67 2.84
C LYS A 319 41.93 24.59 4.01
N GLY A 320 42.74 23.53 3.95
CA GLY A 320 44.19 23.55 4.18
C GLY A 320 44.84 22.58 3.20
N GLU A 321 45.69 23.10 2.31
CA GLU A 321 46.49 22.35 1.32
C GLU A 321 47.58 21.51 1.98
N GLU A 322 47.89 20.33 1.42
CA GLU A 322 49.23 19.99 0.89
C GLU A 322 49.30 18.54 0.38
N GLY A 323 49.75 18.37 -0.86
CA GLY A 323 50.73 17.32 -1.18
C GLY A 323 50.27 15.98 -1.79
N SER A 324 50.52 15.86 -3.11
CA SER A 324 51.23 14.73 -3.74
C SER A 324 50.46 13.54 -4.35
N LYS A 325 50.38 13.61 -5.69
CA LYS A 325 50.74 12.61 -6.73
C LYS A 325 50.02 11.26 -6.87
N GLY A 326 49.54 11.04 -8.11
CA GLY A 326 49.43 9.75 -8.82
C GLY A 326 48.14 8.99 -8.51
N GLY A 327 47.38 8.40 -9.44
CA GLY A 327 47.62 8.01 -10.82
C GLY A 327 46.78 6.75 -11.07
N ASP A 328 46.12 6.70 -12.23
CA ASP A 328 45.54 5.51 -12.90
C ASP A 328 44.30 4.77 -12.36
N ARG A 329 43.32 4.73 -13.27
CA ARG A 329 42.26 3.73 -13.57
C ARG A 329 40.98 3.71 -12.73
#